data_AF-A0A9E1J513-F1
#
_entry.id   AF-A0A9E1J513-F1
#
_cell.length_a   1.000
_cell.length_b   1.000
_cell.length_c   1.000
_cell.angle_alpha   90.00
_cell.angle_beta   90.00
_cell.angle_gamma   90.00
#
_symmetry.space_group_name_H-M   'P 1'
#
loop_
_entity.id
_entity.type
_entity.pdbx_description
1 polymer ?
#
loop_
_entity_poly.entity_id
_entity_poly.type
_entity_poly.pdbx_seq_one_letter_code
_entity_poly.pdbx_strand_id
1 'polypeptide(L)'
;MIPQSLTADRQIINPRLDMLPDYPFERVRGLLDHLPAPGNLEPVALSLGEPQHPYPDFVGEILHANRHLYGKYPPVAGTPDFRRAVADWLNRRYDLPDGMVRADDHIAPCAGTREALFRTAFLAVPPKKAGKQPVVLMPNPFYQCYAGAAVAAGA
;
A
#
# COMPACT_ATOMS: atom_id res chain seq x y z
N MET A 1 8.33 30.62 -13.11
CA MET A 1 9.68 30.26 -13.62
C MET A 1 10.32 29.39 -12.55
N ILE A 2 10.23 28.07 -12.69
CA ILE A 2 10.78 27.12 -11.70
C ILE A 2 12.30 27.08 -11.94
N PRO A 3 13.16 27.23 -10.91
CA PRO A 3 14.61 27.28 -11.12
C PRO A 3 15.12 25.96 -11.69
N GLN A 4 15.83 26.02 -12.81
CA GLN A 4 16.46 24.89 -13.51
C GLN A 4 17.75 24.35 -12.83
N SER A 5 17.88 24.38 -11.49
CA SER A 5 19.20 24.15 -10.86
C SER A 5 19.32 22.95 -9.90
N LEU A 6 18.55 21.88 -10.09
CA LEU A 6 18.76 20.62 -9.34
C LEU A 6 19.03 19.39 -10.22
N THR A 7 19.26 19.55 -11.53
CA THR A 7 19.73 18.49 -12.42
C THR A 7 21.27 18.44 -12.46
N ALA A 8 21.90 18.30 -11.30
CA ALA A 8 23.27 17.81 -11.25
C ALA A 8 23.22 16.28 -11.42
N ASP A 9 23.93 15.76 -12.43
CA ASP A 9 24.17 14.34 -12.75
C ASP A 9 23.65 13.32 -11.72
N ARG A 10 22.36 12.98 -11.81
CA ARG A 10 21.88 11.75 -11.19
C ARG A 10 22.37 10.61 -12.08
N GLN A 11 23.41 9.91 -11.66
CA GLN A 11 23.73 8.60 -12.24
C GLN A 11 22.57 7.66 -11.89
N ILE A 12 21.62 7.55 -12.82
CA ILE A 12 20.39 6.77 -12.62
C ILE A 12 20.75 5.29 -12.65
N ILE A 13 20.70 4.65 -11.48
CA ILE A 13 20.96 3.21 -11.34
C ILE A 13 19.78 2.38 -11.89
N ASN A 14 18.55 2.89 -11.77
CA ASN A 14 17.35 2.22 -12.28
C ASN A 14 16.39 3.24 -12.95
N PRO A 15 16.30 3.26 -14.29
CA PRO A 15 15.49 4.24 -15.02
C PRO A 15 13.98 4.11 -14.78
N ARG A 16 13.50 2.99 -14.22
CA ARG A 16 12.09 2.85 -13.84
C ARG A 16 11.70 3.78 -12.69
N LEU A 17 12.64 4.12 -11.82
CA LEU A 17 12.35 4.97 -10.67
C LEU A 17 12.04 6.42 -11.08
N ASP A 18 12.59 6.88 -12.20
CA ASP A 18 12.30 8.22 -12.74
C ASP A 18 10.91 8.33 -13.38
N MET A 19 10.29 7.19 -13.69
CA MET A 19 8.91 7.15 -14.20
C MET A 19 7.87 7.16 -13.07
N LEU A 20 8.29 7.10 -11.80
CA LEU A 20 7.36 7.16 -10.68
C LEU A 20 6.76 8.56 -10.57
N PRO A 21 5.43 8.68 -10.45
CA PRO A 21 4.78 9.98 -10.26
C PRO A 21 5.10 10.57 -8.89
N ASP A 22 5.07 11.90 -8.80
CA ASP A 22 5.15 12.61 -7.52
C ASP A 22 4.08 12.14 -6.54
N TYR A 23 4.45 12.09 -5.26
CA TYR A 23 3.51 11.73 -4.22
C TYR A 23 2.45 12.85 -4.04
N PRO A 24 1.14 12.56 -4.14
CA PRO A 24 0.09 13.57 -4.12
C PRO A 24 0.11 14.46 -2.88
N PHE A 25 0.42 13.91 -1.71
CA PHE A 25 0.46 14.68 -0.47
C PHE A 25 1.64 15.64 -0.41
N GLU A 26 2.77 15.32 -1.06
CA GLU A 26 3.89 16.26 -1.19
C GLU A 26 3.51 17.43 -2.11
N ARG A 27 2.79 17.14 -3.21
CA ARG A 27 2.29 18.21 -4.09
C ARG A 27 1.30 19.12 -3.35
N VAL A 28 0.34 18.54 -2.63
CA VAL A 28 -0.62 19.32 -1.84
C VAL A 28 0.10 20.14 -0.76
N ARG A 29 1.07 19.54 -0.06
CA ARG A 29 1.89 20.26 0.92
C ARG A 29 2.62 21.44 0.28
N GLY A 30 3.35 21.22 -0.82
CA GLY A 30 4.06 22.30 -1.51
C GLY A 30 3.16 23.43 -2.01
N LEU A 31 1.90 23.13 -2.36
CA LEU A 31 0.91 24.14 -2.74
C LEU A 31 0.38 24.95 -1.55
N LEU A 32 0.41 24.41 -0.34
CA LEU A 32 -0.21 25.02 0.84
C LEU A 32 0.82 25.62 1.82
N ASP A 33 2.05 25.13 1.86
CA ASP A 33 3.07 25.50 2.87
C ASP A 33 3.38 27.00 2.95
N HIS A 34 3.17 27.74 1.85
CA HIS A 34 3.44 29.18 1.78
C HIS A 34 2.20 30.05 2.06
N LEU A 35 1.04 29.43 2.32
CA LEU A 35 -0.20 30.12 2.61
C LEU A 35 -0.39 30.19 4.14
N PRO A 36 -0.39 31.40 4.74
CA PRO A 36 -0.66 31.52 6.16
C PRO A 36 -2.12 31.15 6.45
N ALA A 37 -2.35 30.53 7.61
CA ALA A 37 -3.71 30.38 8.12
C ALA A 37 -4.33 31.78 8.35
N PRO A 38 -5.62 31.99 8.06
CA PRO A 38 -6.29 33.25 8.38
C PRO A 38 -6.26 33.53 9.89
N GLY A 39 -5.60 34.62 10.30
CA GLY A 39 -5.55 35.05 11.70
C GLY A 39 -4.82 34.07 12.62
N ASN A 40 -5.39 33.81 13.80
CA ASN A 40 -4.85 32.90 14.83
C ASN A 40 -5.57 31.53 14.82
N LEU A 41 -5.96 31.04 13.65
CA LEU A 41 -6.65 29.75 13.53
C LEU A 41 -5.66 28.62 13.23
N GLU A 42 -5.87 27.48 13.87
CA GLU A 42 -5.11 26.25 13.59
C GLU A 42 -5.61 25.59 12.30
N PRO A 43 -4.72 25.23 11.35
CA PRO A 43 -5.10 24.51 10.14
C PRO A 43 -5.73 23.15 10.43
N VAL A 44 -6.80 22.80 9.69
CA VAL A 44 -7.41 21.46 9.71
C VAL A 44 -6.97 20.68 8.48
N ALA A 45 -6.13 19.66 8.68
CA ALA A 45 -5.63 18.82 7.60
C ALA A 45 -6.67 17.76 7.18
N LEU A 46 -7.37 18.00 6.08
CA LEU A 46 -8.34 17.06 5.48
C LEU A 46 -7.79 16.31 4.25
N SER A 47 -6.51 16.51 3.94
CA SER A 47 -5.87 15.96 2.75
C SER A 47 -5.32 14.55 2.94
N LEU A 48 -5.18 14.07 4.18
CA LEU A 48 -4.61 12.76 4.51
C LEU A 48 -5.70 11.75 4.86
N GLY A 49 -5.59 10.56 4.27
CA GLY A 49 -6.48 9.43 4.56
C GLY A 49 -6.02 8.58 5.74
N GLU A 50 -5.63 9.19 6.86
CA GLU A 50 -5.24 8.47 8.08
C GLU A 50 -6.34 8.54 9.16
N PRO A 51 -6.75 7.40 9.74
CA PRO A 51 -7.71 7.40 10.84
C PRO A 51 -7.15 8.14 12.06
N GLN A 52 -7.96 9.01 12.67
CA GLN A 52 -7.61 9.74 13.91
C GLN A 52 -8.28 9.17 15.17
N HIS A 53 -9.15 8.17 15.02
CA HIS A 53 -9.81 7.52 16.14
C HIS A 53 -8.86 6.50 16.81
N PRO A 54 -8.97 6.30 18.14
CA PRO A 54 -8.22 5.25 18.81
C PRO A 54 -8.60 3.87 18.24
N TYR A 55 -7.62 2.97 18.18
CA TYR A 55 -7.91 1.56 17.93
C TYR A 55 -8.53 0.92 19.18
N PRO A 56 -9.29 -0.18 19.05
CA PRO A 56 -9.93 -0.83 20.20
C PRO A 56 -8.92 -1.35 21.25
N ASP A 57 -9.21 -1.13 22.54
CA ASP A 57 -8.30 -1.42 23.66
C ASP A 57 -7.76 -2.87 23.68
N PHE A 58 -8.62 -3.83 23.32
CA PHE A 58 -8.27 -5.26 23.31
C PHE A 58 -7.05 -5.57 22.41
N VAL A 59 -6.77 -4.74 21.40
CA VAL A 59 -5.62 -4.95 20.50
C VAL A 59 -4.31 -4.85 21.30
N GLY A 60 -4.19 -3.84 22.15
CA GLY A 60 -3.00 -3.63 22.98
C GLY A 60 -2.80 -4.77 23.99
N GLU A 61 -3.89 -5.20 24.62
CA GLU A 61 -3.89 -6.31 25.58
C GLU A 61 -3.43 -7.63 24.95
N ILE A 62 -3.96 -7.97 23.77
CA ILE A 62 -3.61 -9.20 23.05
C ILE A 62 -2.14 -9.17 22.61
N LEU A 63 -1.65 -8.04 22.08
CA LEU A 63 -0.25 -7.89 21.70
C LEU A 63 0.68 -8.04 22.92
N HIS A 64 0.33 -7.42 24.03
CA HIS A 64 1.11 -7.50 25.27
C HIS A 64 1.16 -8.95 25.82
N ALA A 65 0.04 -9.66 25.82
CA ALA A 65 -0.04 -11.05 26.26
C ALA A 65 0.82 -11.99 25.38
N ASN A 66 0.89 -11.72 24.08
CA ASN A 66 1.60 -12.56 23.10
C ASN A 66 3.04 -12.13 22.79
N ARG A 67 3.57 -11.08 23.45
CA ARG A 67 4.92 -10.55 23.23
C ARG A 67 6.05 -11.58 23.34
N HIS A 68 5.83 -12.66 24.08
CA HIS A 68 6.78 -13.76 24.24
C HIS A 68 7.09 -14.50 22.93
N LEU A 69 6.29 -14.29 21.87
CA LEU A 69 6.50 -14.87 20.54
C LEU A 69 7.45 -14.05 19.64
N TYR A 70 7.79 -12.81 20.01
CA TYR A 70 8.53 -11.88 19.12
C TYR A 70 9.98 -12.30 18.83
N GLY A 71 10.57 -13.19 19.63
CA GLY A 71 11.90 -13.74 19.38
C GLY A 71 11.96 -14.86 18.34
N LYS A 72 10.85 -15.17 17.66
CA LYS A 72 10.74 -16.27 16.70
C LYS A 72 10.49 -15.74 15.30
N TYR A 73 11.03 -16.43 14.29
CA TYR A 73 10.63 -16.20 12.91
C TYR A 73 9.18 -16.65 12.72
N PRO A 74 8.27 -15.77 12.26
CA PRO A 74 6.89 -16.16 11.99
C PRO A 74 6.83 -17.05 10.74
N PRO A 75 5.87 -17.99 10.65
CA PRO A 75 5.62 -18.73 9.43
C PRO A 75 5.27 -17.78 8.27
N VAL A 76 5.88 -17.97 7.10
CA VAL A 76 5.64 -17.13 5.91
C VAL A 76 4.16 -17.15 5.49
N ALA A 77 3.50 -18.30 5.60
CA ALA A 77 2.07 -18.45 5.31
C ALA A 77 1.15 -17.85 6.38
N GLY A 78 1.69 -17.36 7.49
CA GLY A 78 0.91 -17.01 8.67
C GLY A 78 0.47 -18.24 9.48
N THR A 79 -0.09 -18.01 10.66
CA THR A 79 -0.56 -19.11 11.51
C THR A 79 -1.86 -19.71 10.94
N PRO A 80 -2.16 -21.00 11.20
CA PRO A 80 -3.46 -21.58 10.86
C PRO A 80 -4.63 -20.78 11.43
N ASP A 81 -4.50 -20.31 12.68
CA ASP A 81 -5.55 -19.54 13.36
C ASP A 81 -5.81 -18.19 12.68
N PHE A 82 -4.75 -17.50 12.25
CA PHE A 82 -4.88 -16.26 11.47
C PHE A 82 -5.63 -16.50 10.16
N ARG A 83 -5.21 -17.52 9.39
CA ARG A 83 -5.83 -17.82 8.10
C ARG A 83 -7.31 -18.19 8.26
N ARG A 84 -7.66 -19.02 9.25
CA ARG A 84 -9.08 -19.32 9.57
C ARG A 84 -9.85 -18.08 9.96
N ALA A 85 -9.32 -17.25 10.86
CA ALA A 85 -9.99 -16.01 11.29
C ALA A 85 -10.29 -15.06 10.13
N VAL A 86 -9.36 -14.94 9.16
CA VAL A 86 -9.57 -14.14 7.93
C VAL A 86 -10.64 -14.77 7.04
N ALA A 87 -10.60 -16.09 6.78
CA ALA A 87 -11.62 -16.78 6.00
C ALA A 87 -13.01 -16.62 6.62
N ASP A 88 -13.13 -16.81 7.93
CA ASP A 88 -14.38 -16.70 8.65
C ASP A 88 -14.91 -15.25 8.63
N TRP A 89 -14.02 -14.25 8.73
CA TRP A 89 -14.40 -12.85 8.60
C TRP A 89 -14.93 -12.55 7.19
N LEU A 90 -14.25 -13.02 6.13
CA LEU A 90 -14.68 -12.84 4.75
C LEU A 90 -16.06 -13.45 4.50
N ASN A 91 -16.27 -14.69 4.93
CA ASN A 91 -17.54 -15.39 4.76
C ASN A 91 -18.67 -14.65 5.50
N ARG A 92 -18.46 -14.25 6.76
CA ARG A 92 -19.47 -13.48 7.52
C ARG A 92 -19.74 -12.10 6.92
N ARG A 93 -18.69 -11.41 6.43
CA ARG A 93 -18.80 -10.02 5.97
C ARG A 93 -19.46 -9.90 4.61
N TYR A 94 -19.25 -10.89 3.74
CA TYR A 94 -19.66 -10.83 2.33
C TYR A 94 -20.65 -11.93 1.92
N ASP A 95 -21.06 -12.80 2.85
CA ASP A 95 -21.98 -13.92 2.57
C ASP A 95 -21.49 -14.80 1.41
N LEU A 96 -20.23 -15.22 1.49
CA LEU A 96 -19.59 -15.97 0.42
C LEU A 96 -20.08 -17.42 0.39
N PRO A 97 -20.24 -18.04 -0.80
CA PRO A 97 -20.52 -19.45 -0.92
C PRO A 97 -19.49 -20.32 -0.19
N ASP A 98 -19.97 -21.41 0.39
CA ASP A 98 -19.14 -22.39 1.08
C ASP A 98 -17.99 -22.88 0.18
N GLY A 99 -16.77 -22.84 0.72
CA GLY A 99 -15.57 -23.26 0.01
C GLY A 99 -15.02 -22.27 -1.01
N MET A 100 -15.66 -21.11 -1.24
CA MET A 100 -15.14 -20.07 -2.14
C MET A 100 -13.76 -19.54 -1.68
N VAL A 101 -13.59 -19.33 -0.39
CA VAL A 101 -12.31 -18.98 0.23
C VAL A 101 -11.87 -20.10 1.15
N ARG A 102 -10.77 -20.78 0.80
CA ARG A 102 -10.16 -21.83 1.62
C ARG A 102 -8.99 -21.24 2.39
N ALA A 103 -9.03 -21.35 3.71
CA ALA A 103 -8.04 -20.74 4.60
C ALA A 103 -6.61 -21.17 4.25
N ASP A 104 -6.42 -22.45 3.89
CA ASP A 104 -5.09 -22.97 3.62
C ASP A 104 -4.55 -22.65 2.23
N ASP A 105 -5.42 -22.31 1.27
CA ASP A 105 -5.05 -22.18 -0.13
C ASP A 105 -5.10 -20.72 -0.65
N HIS A 106 -5.99 -19.89 -0.10
CA HIS A 106 -6.34 -18.58 -0.68
C HIS A 106 -5.95 -17.39 0.20
N ILE A 107 -5.28 -17.61 1.34
CA ILE A 107 -4.94 -16.55 2.31
C ILE A 107 -3.45 -16.50 2.57
N ALA A 108 -2.87 -15.32 2.40
CA ALA A 108 -1.50 -15.00 2.77
C ALA A 108 -1.46 -13.70 3.59
N PRO A 109 -0.69 -13.63 4.69
CA PRO A 109 -0.49 -12.39 5.42
C PRO A 109 0.35 -11.39 4.61
N CYS A 110 0.14 -10.10 4.86
CA CYS A 110 0.96 -9.01 4.34
C CYS A 110 1.17 -7.95 5.42
N ALA A 111 2.29 -7.22 5.31
CA ALA A 111 2.62 -6.09 6.16
C ALA A 111 1.87 -4.82 5.68
N GLY A 112 0.54 -4.93 5.62
CA GLY A 112 -0.34 -3.88 5.10
C GLY A 112 -0.62 -4.00 3.60
N THR A 113 -1.78 -3.48 3.19
CA THR A 113 -2.30 -3.67 1.83
C THR A 113 -1.45 -3.00 0.75
N ARG A 114 -0.73 -1.92 1.07
CA ARG A 114 0.20 -1.26 0.13
C ARG A 114 1.29 -2.22 -0.38
N GLU A 115 1.86 -3.03 0.52
CA GLU A 115 2.87 -4.03 0.18
C GLU A 115 2.27 -5.14 -0.70
N ALA A 116 1.11 -5.68 -0.32
CA ALA A 116 0.43 -6.70 -1.10
C ALA A 116 0.06 -6.24 -2.51
N LEU A 117 -0.51 -5.03 -2.65
CA LEU A 117 -0.88 -4.45 -3.94
C LEU A 117 0.36 -4.23 -4.82
N PHE A 118 1.45 -3.71 -4.23
CA PHE A 118 2.70 -3.52 -4.96
C PHE A 118 3.29 -4.84 -5.46
N ARG A 119 3.33 -5.88 -4.61
CA ARG A 119 3.86 -7.20 -4.96
C ARG A 119 3.02 -7.94 -5.98
N THR A 120 1.70 -7.71 -6.01
CA THR A 120 0.80 -8.35 -6.97
C THR A 120 1.21 -8.06 -8.42
N ALA A 121 1.74 -6.86 -8.71
CA ALA A 121 2.23 -6.54 -10.04
C ALA A 121 3.40 -7.45 -10.48
N PHE A 122 4.32 -7.79 -9.59
CA PHE A 122 5.44 -8.70 -9.90
C PHE A 122 5.02 -10.14 -10.16
N LEU A 123 3.85 -10.55 -9.65
CA LEU A 123 3.27 -11.86 -9.92
C LEU A 123 2.47 -11.86 -11.22
N ALA A 124 1.76 -10.78 -11.52
CA ALA A 124 0.80 -10.71 -12.61
C ALA A 124 1.37 -10.16 -13.93
N VAL A 125 2.42 -9.33 -13.87
CA VAL A 125 3.00 -8.66 -15.04
C VAL A 125 4.20 -9.47 -15.55
N PRO A 126 4.08 -10.15 -16.70
CA PRO A 126 5.22 -10.85 -17.29
C PRO A 126 6.21 -9.84 -17.90
N PRO A 127 7.48 -10.20 -18.15
CA PRO A 127 8.43 -9.29 -18.80
C PRO A 127 7.99 -8.81 -20.20
N LYS A 128 7.23 -9.64 -20.93
CA LYS A 128 6.60 -9.31 -22.21
C LYS A 128 5.24 -9.98 -22.33
N LYS A 129 4.32 -9.32 -23.04
CA LYS A 129 3.01 -9.87 -23.41
C LYS A 129 2.85 -9.77 -24.93
N ALA A 130 2.65 -10.91 -25.61
CA ALA A 130 2.54 -10.97 -27.08
C ALA A 130 3.68 -10.23 -27.81
N GLY A 131 4.92 -10.35 -27.31
CA GLY A 131 6.11 -9.70 -27.89
C GLY A 131 6.26 -8.21 -27.57
N LYS A 132 5.32 -7.59 -26.85
CA LYS A 132 5.30 -6.16 -26.51
C LYS A 132 5.47 -5.92 -25.01
N GLN A 133 5.68 -4.65 -24.64
CA GLN A 133 5.59 -4.20 -23.25
C GLN A 133 4.19 -4.54 -22.71
N PRO A 134 4.07 -5.15 -21.52
CA PRO A 134 2.78 -5.39 -20.88
C PRO A 134 2.06 -4.08 -20.56
N VAL A 135 0.75 -4.15 -20.37
CA VAL A 135 -0.07 -3.01 -19.95
C VAL A 135 -0.84 -3.39 -18.69
N VAL A 136 -0.88 -2.47 -17.72
CA VAL A 136 -1.70 -2.56 -16.51
C VAL A 136 -2.84 -1.56 -16.62
N LEU A 137 -4.08 -2.06 -16.60
CA LEU A 137 -5.27 -1.21 -16.61
C LEU A 137 -5.54 -0.66 -15.22
N MET A 138 -5.84 0.65 -15.13
CA MET A 138 -6.11 1.34 -13.86
C MET A 138 -7.32 2.28 -14.02
N PRO A 139 -8.12 2.50 -12.97
CA PRO A 139 -9.15 3.54 -12.98
C PRO A 139 -8.51 4.94 -13.06
N ASN A 140 -9.29 5.96 -13.40
CA ASN A 140 -8.87 7.36 -13.29
C ASN A 140 -10.03 8.18 -12.68
N PRO A 141 -9.90 8.69 -11.43
CA PRO A 141 -8.70 8.76 -10.60
C PRO A 141 -8.23 7.39 -10.05
N PHE A 142 -6.94 7.30 -9.70
CA PHE A 142 -6.31 6.08 -9.15
C PHE A 142 -5.58 6.30 -7.83
N TYR A 143 -5.33 5.20 -7.11
CA TYR A 143 -4.42 5.16 -5.97
C TYR A 143 -2.97 4.95 -6.44
N GLN A 144 -2.06 5.80 -5.96
CA GLN A 144 -0.67 5.87 -6.45
C GLN A 144 0.11 4.55 -6.42
N CYS A 145 -0.19 3.67 -5.46
CA CYS A 145 0.45 2.37 -5.38
C CYS A 145 0.25 1.55 -6.66
N TYR A 146 -0.85 1.73 -7.40
CA TYR A 146 -1.12 1.00 -8.64
C TYR A 146 -0.13 1.41 -9.74
N ALA A 147 0.05 2.72 -9.94
CA ALA A 147 1.00 3.25 -10.92
C ALA A 147 2.44 2.87 -10.57
N GLY A 148 2.82 3.02 -9.29
CA GLY A 148 4.16 2.64 -8.84
C GLY A 148 4.46 1.16 -9.03
N ALA A 149 3.47 0.29 -8.77
CA ALA A 149 3.61 -1.15 -8.96
C ALA A 149 3.74 -1.54 -10.45
N ALA A 150 2.95 -0.92 -11.32
CA ALA A 150 3.02 -1.15 -12.77
C ALA A 150 4.40 -0.77 -13.34
N VAL A 151 4.86 0.44 -13.03
CA VAL A 151 6.18 0.94 -13.45
C VAL A 151 7.31 0.06 -12.94
N ALA A 152 7.26 -0.33 -11.65
CA ALA A 152 8.28 -1.18 -11.05
C ALA A 152 8.34 -2.57 -11.70
N ALA A 153 7.19 -3.13 -12.06
CA ALA A 153 7.07 -4.40 -12.78
C ALA A 153 7.45 -4.30 -14.27
N GLY A 154 7.62 -3.09 -14.82
CA GLY A 154 8.01 -2.86 -16.20
C GLY A 154 6.85 -2.82 -17.20
N ALA A 155 5.65 -2.47 -16.71
CA ALA A 155 4.49 -2.13 -17.53
C ALA A 155 4.37 -0.63 -17.70
#